data_AF-A0A1H2ITQ8-F1
#
_entry.id   AF-A0A1H2ITQ8-F1
#
_cell.length_a   1.000
_cell.length_b   1.000
_cell.length_c   1.000
_cell.angle_alpha   90.00
_cell.angle_beta   90.00
_cell.angle_gamma   90.00
#
_symmetry.space_group_name_H-M   'P 1'
#
loop_
_entity.id
_entity.type
_entity.pdbx_description
1 polymer ?
#
loop_
_entity_poly.entity_id
_entity_poly.type
_entity_poly.pdbx_seq_one_letter_code
_entity_poly.pdbx_strand_id
1 'polypeptide(L)'
;MTVIEIPTDAYAAADWLAARHPWVRELVERIAGQIDRREDWLDVLTQAVNESDGDSAAWVEYERRHPAPADDEAFWEWHAQGPQPAPPVRAFGVMSGGEKRLIRLVATLGSRVPWSPAEVSFDQRGAAVLADWLAIVHAQLPASAYPAASDDALIVRLAAVSDATNGEVRAVSR
;
A
#
# COMPACT_ATOMS: atom_id res chain seq x y z
N MET A 1 0.74 -20.68 -23.20
CA MET A 1 1.71 -20.18 -22.19
C MET A 1 1.63 -18.67 -22.23
N THR A 2 1.12 -18.04 -21.17
CA THR A 2 0.98 -16.58 -21.10
C THR A 2 2.19 -16.06 -20.33
N VAL A 3 3.04 -15.29 -21.00
CA VAL A 3 4.18 -14.59 -20.37
C VAL A 3 3.59 -13.41 -19.60
N ILE A 4 3.78 -13.36 -18.29
CA ILE A 4 3.38 -12.19 -17.48
C ILE A 4 4.60 -11.28 -17.41
N GLU A 5 4.54 -10.17 -18.14
CA GLU A 5 5.56 -9.11 -18.07
C GLU A 5 5.30 -8.26 -16.82
N ILE A 6 6.30 -8.16 -15.94
CA ILE A 6 6.24 -7.27 -14.77
C ILE A 6 6.50 -5.84 -15.26
N PRO A 7 5.60 -4.88 -15.01
CA PRO A 7 5.81 -3.50 -15.46
C PRO A 7 6.94 -2.82 -14.69
N THR A 8 7.74 -2.01 -15.39
CA THR A 8 8.82 -1.22 -14.78
C THR A 8 8.41 0.21 -14.45
N ASP A 9 7.33 0.71 -15.06
CA ASP A 9 6.71 1.99 -14.69
C ASP A 9 5.94 1.84 -13.36
N ALA A 10 6.04 2.84 -12.48
CA ALA A 10 5.47 2.78 -11.14
C ALA A 10 3.95 2.64 -11.14
N TYR A 11 3.25 3.37 -12.03
CA TYR A 11 1.80 3.34 -12.13
C TYR A 11 1.33 2.01 -12.73
N ALA A 12 1.96 1.59 -13.83
CA ALA A 12 1.65 0.31 -14.45
C ALA A 12 1.93 -0.87 -13.49
N ALA A 13 2.97 -0.79 -12.67
CA ALA A 13 3.29 -1.80 -11.67
C ALA A 13 2.28 -1.83 -10.52
N ALA A 14 1.83 -0.65 -10.07
CA ALA A 14 0.79 -0.52 -9.07
C ALA A 14 -0.57 -1.07 -9.57
N ASP A 15 -0.93 -0.77 -10.82
CA ASP A 15 -2.12 -1.32 -11.48
C ASP A 15 -2.03 -2.84 -11.61
N TRP A 16 -0.87 -3.36 -12.02
CA TRP A 16 -0.62 -4.79 -12.11
C TRP A 16 -0.74 -5.49 -10.76
N LEU A 17 -0.21 -4.89 -9.69
CA LEU A 17 -0.33 -5.41 -8.33
C LEU A 17 -1.79 -5.44 -7.86
N ALA A 18 -2.53 -4.34 -8.07
CA ALA A 18 -3.95 -4.25 -7.71
C ALA A 18 -4.81 -5.23 -8.53
N ALA A 19 -4.49 -5.45 -9.81
CA ALA A 19 -5.19 -6.41 -10.65
C ALA A 19 -4.95 -7.87 -10.22
N ARG A 20 -3.73 -8.19 -9.76
CA ARG A 20 -3.40 -9.54 -9.24
C ARG A 20 -3.99 -9.82 -7.87
N HIS A 21 -4.18 -8.80 -7.04
CA HIS A 21 -4.62 -8.95 -5.66
C HIS A 21 -5.93 -8.19 -5.42
N PRO A 22 -7.11 -8.82 -5.61
CA PRO A 22 -8.40 -8.16 -5.47
C PRO A 22 -8.58 -7.41 -4.14
N TRP A 23 -8.03 -7.97 -3.07
CA TRP A 23 -8.07 -7.36 -1.74
C TRP A 23 -7.19 -6.10 -1.61
N VAL A 24 -6.04 -6.03 -2.31
CA VAL A 24 -5.24 -4.80 -2.42
C VAL A 24 -6.08 -3.74 -3.12
N ARG A 25 -6.72 -4.11 -4.23
CA ARG A 25 -7.61 -3.23 -4.97
C ARG A 25 -8.74 -2.69 -4.11
N GLU A 26 -9.44 -3.55 -3.37
CA GLU A 26 -10.52 -3.12 -2.46
C GLU A 26 -10.03 -2.10 -1.42
N LEU A 27 -8.84 -2.31 -0.85
CA LEU A 27 -8.27 -1.38 0.14
C LEU A 27 -7.85 -0.06 -0.49
N VAL A 28 -7.24 -0.09 -1.67
CA VAL A 28 -6.86 1.11 -2.42
C VAL A 28 -8.11 1.90 -2.83
N GLU A 29 -9.14 1.23 -3.35
CA GLU A 29 -10.38 1.88 -3.81
C GLU A 29 -11.16 2.53 -2.65
N ARG A 30 -11.01 2.04 -1.42
CA ARG A 30 -11.55 2.73 -0.21
C ARG A 30 -10.92 4.10 0.03
N ILE A 31 -9.68 4.32 -0.40
CA ILE A 31 -8.95 5.58 -0.21
C ILE A 31 -9.07 6.45 -1.46
N ALA A 32 -8.73 5.88 -2.62
CA ALA A 32 -8.60 6.60 -3.87
C ALA A 32 -9.86 6.55 -4.75
N GLY A 33 -10.91 5.83 -4.37
CA GLY A 33 -12.05 5.58 -5.24
C GLY A 33 -11.71 4.58 -6.36
N GLN A 34 -12.61 4.43 -7.34
CA GLN A 34 -12.45 3.44 -8.42
C GLN A 34 -11.19 3.70 -9.26
N ILE A 35 -10.18 2.83 -9.13
CA ILE A 35 -8.86 3.03 -9.75
C ILE A 35 -8.90 2.97 -11.28
N ASP A 36 -9.79 2.16 -11.88
CA ASP A 36 -9.95 2.10 -13.35
C ASP A 36 -10.44 3.43 -13.96
N ARG A 37 -10.91 4.37 -13.14
CA ARG A 37 -11.41 5.68 -13.56
C ARG A 37 -10.51 6.83 -13.14
N ARG A 38 -9.34 6.54 -12.56
CA ARG A 38 -8.50 7.53 -11.91
C ARG A 38 -7.02 7.23 -12.15
N GLU A 39 -6.40 8.00 -13.04
CA GLU A 39 -4.98 7.83 -13.40
C GLU A 39 -4.02 8.21 -12.26
N ASP A 40 -4.42 9.12 -11.36
CA ASP A 40 -3.63 9.63 -10.23
C ASP A 40 -3.89 8.88 -8.92
N TRP A 41 -4.48 7.69 -8.96
CA TRP A 41 -4.90 6.97 -7.74
C TRP A 41 -3.73 6.68 -6.80
N LEU A 42 -2.55 6.40 -7.37
CA LEU A 42 -1.33 6.11 -6.62
C LEU A 42 -0.83 7.34 -5.85
N ASP A 43 -0.91 8.52 -6.46
CA ASP A 43 -0.58 9.79 -5.79
C ASP A 43 -1.56 10.08 -4.64
N VAL A 44 -2.86 9.88 -4.86
CA VAL A 44 -3.89 10.03 -3.81
C VAL A 44 -3.62 9.09 -2.63
N LEU A 45 -3.25 7.84 -2.92
CA LEU A 45 -2.89 6.86 -1.89
C LEU A 45 -1.66 7.29 -1.10
N THR A 46 -0.60 7.66 -1.80
CA THR A 46 0.67 8.07 -1.20
C THR A 46 0.53 9.34 -0.37
N GLN A 47 -0.25 10.32 -0.84
CA GLN A 47 -0.60 11.52 -0.10
C GLN A 47 -1.37 11.17 1.18
N ALA A 48 -2.39 10.30 1.07
CA ALA A 48 -3.19 9.89 2.23
C ALA A 48 -2.34 9.25 3.34
N VAL A 49 -1.36 8.43 2.96
CA VAL A 49 -0.42 7.80 3.89
C VAL A 49 0.48 8.84 4.57
N ASN A 50 1.12 9.71 3.78
CA ASN A 50 2.05 10.72 4.28
C ASN A 50 1.38 11.76 5.18
N GLU A 51 0.13 12.12 4.90
CA GLU A 51 -0.62 13.11 5.70
C GLU A 51 -1.23 12.50 6.98
N SER A 52 -1.34 11.17 7.08
CA SER A 52 -1.99 10.51 8.23
C SER A 52 -1.29 10.74 9.57
N ASP A 53 0.04 10.85 9.56
CA ASP A 53 0.81 11.18 10.76
C ASP A 53 0.57 12.65 11.17
N GLY A 54 0.38 13.53 10.19
CA GLY A 54 0.03 14.94 10.40
C GLY A 54 -1.37 15.10 11.02
N ASP A 55 -2.35 14.32 10.56
CA ASP A 55 -3.70 14.29 11.14
C ASP A 55 -3.67 13.84 12.61
N SER A 56 -2.92 12.78 12.91
CA SER A 56 -2.75 12.30 14.29
C SER A 56 -2.12 13.37 15.20
N ALA A 57 -1.09 14.07 14.71
CA ALA A 57 -0.46 15.17 15.44
C ALA A 57 -1.41 16.37 15.64
N ALA A 58 -2.25 16.68 14.64
CA ALA A 58 -3.23 17.75 14.73
C ALA A 58 -4.28 17.46 15.82
N TRP A 59 -4.73 16.21 15.93
CA TRP A 59 -5.65 15.79 16.99
C TRP A 59 -5.02 15.86 18.38
N VAL A 60 -3.78 15.40 18.55
CA VAL A 60 -3.04 15.51 19.83
C VAL A 60 -2.94 16.97 20.27
N GLU A 61 -2.62 17.87 19.34
CA GLU A 61 -2.51 19.30 19.65
C GLU A 61 -3.87 19.96 19.91
N TYR A 62 -4.92 19.54 19.20
CA TYR A 62 -6.29 19.99 19.44
C TYR A 62 -6.75 19.60 20.84
N GLU A 63 -6.62 18.32 21.21
CA GLU A 63 -6.98 17.81 22.54
C GLU A 63 -6.18 18.50 23.66
N ARG A 64 -4.90 18.80 23.41
CA ARG A 64 -4.06 19.56 24.35
C ARG A 64 -4.60 20.97 24.62
N ARG A 65 -5.17 21.65 23.61
CA ARG A 65 -5.72 23.02 23.73
C ARG A 65 -7.20 23.03 24.13
N HIS A 66 -7.91 21.96 23.78
CA HIS A 66 -9.34 21.78 23.98
C HIS A 66 -9.55 20.38 24.57
N PRO A 67 -9.41 20.19 25.89
CA PRO A 67 -9.58 18.88 26.51
C PRO A 67 -10.95 18.28 26.19
N ALA A 68 -10.98 16.98 25.88
CA ALA A 68 -12.21 16.29 25.55
C ALA A 68 -13.20 16.34 26.74
N PRO A 69 -14.47 16.72 26.51
CA PRO A 69 -15.49 16.69 27.55
C PRO A 69 -15.86 15.23 27.89
N ALA A 70 -16.33 15.02 29.12
CA ALA A 70 -16.77 13.70 29.59
C ALA A 70 -18.22 13.35 29.20
N ASP A 71 -18.98 14.33 28.71
CA ASP A 71 -20.37 14.18 28.28
C ASP A 71 -20.42 13.83 26.78
N ASP A 72 -21.28 12.86 26.40
CA ASP A 72 -21.36 12.33 25.04
C ASP A 72 -21.84 13.37 24.02
N GLU A 73 -22.82 14.21 24.36
CA GLU A 73 -23.34 15.25 23.45
C GLU A 73 -22.28 16.33 23.23
N ALA A 74 -21.68 16.81 24.32
CA ALA A 74 -20.56 17.74 24.25
C ALA A 74 -19.34 17.15 23.52
N PHE A 75 -19.09 15.85 23.62
CA PHE A 75 -18.00 15.16 22.93
C PHE A 75 -18.19 15.20 21.42
N TRP A 76 -19.40 14.97 20.91
CA TRP A 76 -19.66 15.02 19.48
C TRP A 76 -19.55 16.44 18.92
N GLU A 77 -20.01 17.45 19.66
CA GLU A 77 -19.84 18.86 19.27
C GLU A 77 -18.35 19.27 19.26
N TRP A 78 -17.59 18.84 20.27
CA TRP A 78 -16.14 19.03 20.34
C TRP A 78 -15.45 18.33 19.16
N HIS A 79 -15.77 17.07 18.90
CA HIS A 79 -15.19 16.29 17.81
C HIS A 79 -15.51 16.90 16.44
N ALA A 80 -16.71 17.46 16.24
CA ALA A 80 -17.09 18.14 15.01
C ALA A 80 -16.29 19.44 14.76
N GLN A 81 -15.79 20.07 15.82
CA GLN A 81 -14.94 21.28 15.75
C GLN A 81 -13.44 20.96 15.63
N GLY A 82 -13.06 19.70 15.85
CA GLY A 82 -11.69 19.23 15.73
C GLY A 82 -11.19 19.17 14.27
N PRO A 83 -9.91 18.80 14.09
CA PRO A 83 -9.31 18.63 12.77
C PRO A 83 -10.15 17.75 11.84
N GLN A 84 -10.35 18.23 10.61
CA GLN A 84 -11.08 17.51 9.57
C GLN A 84 -10.12 17.13 8.44
N PRO A 85 -9.54 15.91 8.46
CA PRO A 85 -8.66 15.46 7.39
C PRO A 85 -9.42 15.32 6.08
N ALA A 86 -8.69 15.42 4.96
CA ALA A 86 -9.24 15.12 3.65
C ALA A 86 -9.82 13.69 3.61
N PRO A 87 -10.88 13.43 2.80
CA PRO A 87 -11.52 12.12 2.76
C PRO A 87 -10.58 10.93 2.57
N PRO A 88 -9.53 10.98 1.71
CA PRO A 88 -8.57 9.88 1.57
C PRO A 88 -7.76 9.60 2.84
N VAL A 89 -7.31 10.66 3.53
CA VAL A 89 -6.57 10.57 4.80
C VAL A 89 -7.44 9.94 5.88
N ARG A 90 -8.71 10.37 5.98
CA ARG A 90 -9.69 9.78 6.89
C ARG A 90 -9.95 8.31 6.60
N ALA A 91 -10.10 7.96 5.32
CA ALA A 91 -10.32 6.57 4.90
C ALA A 91 -9.16 5.66 5.29
N PHE A 92 -7.92 6.14 5.14
CA PHE A 92 -6.73 5.44 5.64
C PHE A 92 -6.69 5.39 7.18
N GLY A 93 -7.03 6.49 7.85
CA GLY A 93 -7.00 6.62 9.31
C GLY A 93 -7.85 5.59 10.05
N VAL A 94 -9.02 5.21 9.50
CA VAL A 94 -9.93 4.23 10.10
C VAL A 94 -9.63 2.77 9.76
N MET A 95 -8.61 2.51 8.93
CA MET A 95 -8.18 1.16 8.60
C MET A 95 -7.55 0.46 9.82
N SER A 96 -7.70 -0.87 9.84
CA SER A 96 -6.99 -1.73 10.79
C SER A 96 -5.48 -1.64 10.59
N GLY A 97 -4.70 -2.01 11.62
CA GLY A 97 -3.25 -1.98 11.55
C GLY A 97 -2.66 -2.83 10.41
N GLY A 98 -3.29 -3.97 10.08
CA GLY A 98 -2.85 -4.81 8.95
C GLY A 98 -3.07 -4.15 7.60
N GLU A 99 -4.27 -3.58 7.38
CA GLU A 99 -4.60 -2.84 6.16
C GLU A 99 -3.69 -1.63 5.97
N LYS A 100 -3.43 -0.85 7.03
CA LYS A 100 -2.51 0.31 6.96
C LYS A 100 -1.11 -0.08 6.50
N ARG A 101 -0.59 -1.18 7.03
CA ARG A 101 0.77 -1.67 6.70
C ARG A 101 0.88 -2.16 5.27
N LEU A 102 -0.16 -2.83 4.77
CA LEU A 102 -0.24 -3.17 3.36
C LEU A 102 -0.31 -1.92 2.48
N ILE A 103 -1.21 -0.98 2.80
CA ILE A 103 -1.36 0.23 2.01
C ILE A 103 -0.06 1.04 1.99
N ARG A 104 0.69 1.10 3.09
CA ARG A 104 2.04 1.68 3.13
C ARG A 104 2.98 0.99 2.15
N LEU A 105 2.99 -0.34 2.09
CA LEU A 105 3.78 -1.11 1.13
C LEU A 105 3.43 -0.71 -0.32
N VAL A 106 2.15 -0.67 -0.67
CA VAL A 106 1.70 -0.29 -2.02
C VAL A 106 2.08 1.17 -2.33
N ALA A 107 1.89 2.08 -1.38
CA ALA A 107 2.19 3.50 -1.54
C ALA A 107 3.69 3.78 -1.74
N THR A 108 4.59 2.86 -1.37
CA THR A 108 6.02 2.97 -1.68
C THR A 108 6.32 2.94 -3.19
N LEU A 109 5.40 2.42 -4.02
CA LEU A 109 5.55 2.44 -5.47
C LEU A 109 5.40 3.86 -6.04
N GLY A 110 4.59 4.72 -5.40
CA GLY A 110 4.32 6.08 -5.88
C GLY A 110 5.39 7.10 -5.49
N SER A 111 5.78 7.12 -4.20
CA SER A 111 6.86 7.98 -3.74
C SER A 111 7.46 7.46 -2.42
N ARG A 112 8.32 8.27 -1.78
CA ARG A 112 8.92 7.92 -0.49
C ARG A 112 7.85 7.89 0.59
N VAL A 113 7.56 6.68 1.05
CA VAL A 113 6.70 6.39 2.20
C VAL A 113 7.53 5.59 3.22
N PRO A 114 7.53 5.96 4.51
CA PRO A 114 8.16 5.15 5.54
C PRO A 114 7.52 3.76 5.61
N TRP A 115 8.33 2.72 5.48
CA TRP A 115 7.89 1.34 5.56
C TRP A 115 9.03 0.44 6.03
N SER A 116 8.68 -0.66 6.72
CA SER A 116 9.61 -1.68 7.19
C SER A 116 9.10 -3.09 6.87
N PRO A 117 9.97 -4.06 6.55
CA PRO A 117 9.59 -5.47 6.40
C PRO A 117 8.87 -6.05 7.63
N ALA A 118 9.13 -5.51 8.82
CA ALA A 118 8.45 -5.91 10.05
C ALA A 118 6.95 -5.55 10.04
N GLU A 119 6.49 -4.74 9.09
CA GLU A 119 5.11 -4.31 8.97
C GLU A 119 4.23 -5.32 8.19
N VAL A 120 4.82 -6.28 7.47
CA VAL A 120 4.05 -7.29 6.72
C VAL A 120 3.54 -8.37 7.67
N SER A 121 2.22 -8.61 7.71
CA SER A 121 1.69 -9.84 8.30
C SER A 121 2.04 -11.00 7.37
N PHE A 122 2.82 -11.96 7.87
CA PHE A 122 3.17 -13.18 7.13
C PHE A 122 2.02 -14.20 7.12
N ASP A 123 0.78 -13.74 6.98
CA ASP A 123 -0.29 -14.60 6.49
C ASP A 123 -0.08 -14.84 4.97
N GLN A 124 -0.76 -15.85 4.43
CA GLN A 124 -0.57 -16.25 3.02
C GLN A 124 -0.84 -15.11 2.03
N ARG A 125 -1.77 -14.18 2.35
CA ARG A 125 -2.13 -13.06 1.48
C ARG A 125 -1.06 -11.97 1.51
N GLY A 126 -0.62 -11.59 2.71
CA GLY A 126 0.46 -10.61 2.89
C GLY A 126 1.78 -11.09 2.26
N ALA A 127 2.09 -12.39 2.38
CA ALA A 127 3.25 -13.00 1.75
C ALA A 127 3.18 -12.93 0.21
N ALA A 128 2.01 -13.18 -0.38
CA ALA A 128 1.84 -13.11 -1.84
C ALA A 128 2.00 -11.67 -2.38
N VAL A 129 1.45 -10.67 -1.68
CA VAL A 129 1.66 -9.26 -2.07
C VAL A 129 3.10 -8.83 -1.92
N LEU A 130 3.76 -9.20 -0.81
CA LEU A 130 5.18 -8.89 -0.63
C LEU A 130 6.02 -9.54 -1.75
N ALA A 131 5.71 -10.77 -2.15
CA ALA A 131 6.44 -11.45 -3.21
C ALA A 131 6.30 -10.73 -4.57
N ASP A 132 5.10 -10.32 -4.93
CA ASP A 132 4.85 -9.58 -6.17
C ASP A 132 5.43 -8.16 -6.12
N TRP A 133 5.37 -7.49 -4.96
CA TRP A 133 6.03 -6.20 -4.76
C TRP A 133 7.55 -6.30 -4.89
N LEU A 134 8.17 -7.34 -4.32
CA LEU A 134 9.60 -7.59 -4.48
C LEU A 134 9.98 -7.85 -5.94
N ALA A 135 9.11 -8.53 -6.69
CA ALA A 135 9.31 -8.76 -8.12
C ALA A 135 9.25 -7.45 -8.93
N ILE A 136 8.34 -6.53 -8.58
CA ILE A 136 8.29 -5.17 -9.16
C ILE A 136 9.58 -4.41 -8.87
N VAL A 137 10.00 -4.35 -7.60
CA VAL A 137 11.22 -3.62 -7.20
C VAL A 137 12.43 -4.20 -7.92
N HIS A 138 12.54 -5.53 -7.97
CA HIS A 138 13.62 -6.21 -8.67
C HIS A 138 13.66 -5.86 -10.17
N ALA A 139 12.51 -5.85 -10.85
CA ALA A 139 12.42 -5.48 -12.27
C ALA A 139 12.85 -4.03 -12.56
N GLN A 140 12.76 -3.14 -11.57
CA GLN A 140 13.19 -1.75 -11.65
C GLN A 140 14.69 -1.54 -11.34
N LEU A 141 15.38 -2.55 -10.79
CA LEU A 141 16.80 -2.42 -10.46
C LEU A 141 17.67 -2.46 -11.73
N PRO A 142 18.75 -1.65 -11.80
CA PRO A 142 19.69 -1.74 -12.91
C PRO A 142 20.35 -3.12 -12.94
N ALA A 143 20.41 -3.75 -14.11
CA ALA A 143 21.10 -5.04 -14.30
C ALA A 143 22.60 -4.99 -13.92
N SER A 144 23.20 -3.80 -13.88
CA SER A 144 24.57 -3.60 -13.42
C SER A 144 24.74 -3.68 -11.89
N ALA A 145 23.64 -3.59 -11.13
CA ALA A 145 23.67 -3.59 -9.67
C ALA A 145 23.65 -5.02 -9.09
N TYR A 146 23.19 -6.01 -9.85
CA TYR A 146 23.05 -7.41 -9.40
C TYR A 146 23.60 -8.40 -10.43
N PRO A 147 24.29 -9.48 -10.02
CA PRO A 147 24.71 -10.53 -10.95
C PRO A 147 23.49 -11.26 -11.52
N ALA A 148 23.42 -11.43 -12.85
CA ALA A 148 22.28 -12.07 -13.54
C ALA A 148 21.85 -13.43 -12.94
N ALA A 149 22.79 -14.22 -12.41
CA ALA A 149 22.50 -15.52 -11.79
C ALA A 149 21.72 -15.44 -10.46
N SER A 150 21.66 -14.27 -9.82
CA SER A 150 20.86 -14.02 -8.61
C SER A 150 19.41 -13.64 -8.91
N ASP A 151 19.13 -13.23 -10.15
CA ASP A 151 17.83 -12.72 -10.59
C ASP A 151 16.84 -13.86 -10.83
N ASP A 152 17.25 -14.90 -11.56
CA ASP A 152 16.44 -16.08 -11.88
C ASP A 152 15.85 -16.80 -10.66
N ALA A 153 16.70 -17.18 -9.71
CA ALA A 153 16.30 -18.04 -8.61
C ALA A 153 15.41 -17.32 -7.58
N LEU A 154 15.60 -16.01 -7.42
CA LEU A 154 14.79 -15.19 -6.51
C LEU A 154 13.40 -14.98 -7.10
N ILE A 155 13.30 -14.53 -8.35
CA ILE A 155 11.99 -14.27 -8.97
C ILE A 155 11.20 -15.58 -9.08
N VAL A 156 11.83 -16.71 -9.45
CA VAL A 156 11.15 -18.03 -9.48
C VAL A 156 10.59 -18.43 -8.12
N ARG A 157 11.32 -18.17 -7.02
CA ARG A 157 10.84 -18.47 -5.67
C ARG A 157 9.74 -17.53 -5.21
N LEU A 158 9.83 -16.25 -5.56
CA LEU A 158 8.79 -15.26 -5.25
C LEU A 158 7.50 -15.56 -6.02
N ALA A 159 7.61 -15.92 -7.31
CA ALA A 159 6.49 -16.35 -8.12
C ALA A 159 5.80 -17.59 -7.52
N ALA A 160 6.55 -18.61 -7.12
CA ALA A 160 5.97 -19.80 -6.49
C ALA A 160 5.17 -19.52 -5.20
N VAL A 161 5.57 -18.51 -4.40
CA VAL A 161 4.82 -18.07 -3.21
C VAL A 161 3.52 -17.36 -3.59
N SER A 162 3.59 -16.49 -4.60
CA SER A 162 2.42 -15.81 -5.17
C SER A 162 1.43 -16.83 -5.75
N ASP A 163 1.93 -17.84 -6.45
CA ASP A 163 1.15 -18.85 -7.16
C ASP A 163 0.36 -19.77 -6.27
N ALA A 164 0.97 -20.19 -5.17
CA ALA A 164 0.30 -21.03 -4.19
C ALA A 164 -0.95 -20.34 -3.62
N THR A 165 -1.02 -19.00 -3.71
CA THR A 165 -2.12 -18.17 -3.20
C THR A 165 -3.06 -17.70 -4.32
N ASN A 166 -2.53 -17.43 -5.51
CA ASN A 166 -3.25 -16.77 -6.61
C ASN A 166 -3.40 -17.62 -7.90
N GLY A 167 -2.80 -18.82 -7.97
CA GLY A 167 -2.70 -19.67 -9.18
C GLY A 167 -1.35 -19.56 -9.90
N GLU A 168 -0.94 -20.62 -10.63
CA GLU A 168 0.40 -20.84 -11.24
C GLU A 168 0.95 -19.67 -12.11
N VAL A 169 2.20 -19.25 -11.89
CA VAL A 169 2.99 -18.21 -12.59
C VAL A 169 4.47 -18.60 -12.62
N ARG A 170 5.03 -18.73 -13.82
CA ARG A 170 6.49 -18.80 -13.96
C ARG A 170 7.07 -17.39 -14.06
N ALA A 171 7.96 -17.06 -13.13
CA ALA A 171 8.89 -15.96 -13.24
C ALA A 171 9.71 -16.05 -14.53
N VAL A 172 9.89 -14.91 -15.20
CA VAL A 172 10.86 -14.76 -16.28
C VAL A 172 12.01 -13.92 -15.73
N SER A 173 13.19 -14.51 -15.59
CA SER A 173 14.41 -13.72 -15.58
C SER A 173 14.73 -13.25 -16.98
N ARG A 174 15.38 -12.10 -17.04
CA ARG A 174 16.10 -11.67 -18.23
C ARG A 174 17.29 -12.59 -18.50
#